data_AF-A0A940CCW2-F1
#
_entry.id   AF-A0A940CCW2-F1
#
_cell.length_a   1.000
_cell.length_b   1.000
_cell.length_c   1.000
_cell.angle_alpha   90.00
_cell.angle_beta   90.00
_cell.angle_gamma   90.00
#
_symmetry.space_group_name_H-M   'P 1'
#
loop_
_entity.id
_entity.type
_entity.pdbx_description
1 polymer ?
#
loop_
_entity_poly.entity_id
_entity_poly.type
_entity_poly.pdbx_seq_one_letter_code
_entity_poly.pdbx_strand_id
1 'polypeptide(L)'
;FADTFMIIAECIYFMIGAGFRIDHDDKLTIMICKYVFILCSWFVSQFIYYSTAKRNILDENAGTGSSVANKIIISVAGFLYVIYLSGGIVYSDFEKSTILLAGLVLYFACVVPAVIFAVKLYQSSNRAWFSFYILIHLAGIIGALSTKNAYVIAIAFALHGLAGRILTAKIPNDYSLKIMDVIIQSIVGVLLVFTSFFFKPAEGEFGLEMYFACVVLSVAFAAGIFITSGYKNVVRIISVFAITVGIMTVFIPNALQAVCGMGIILGFTCLFSFLDRNDQAKDSTFNWFAVAMEFIFLLGTAVANSSYEFADGLIYIIGLLFGLCFIILMLNKDYGMPFAEKYIIIPAYLTFAFIISPLNKAFLLSIILMAVAVASVVFGFILKEKAIRVYGLVLSIIVCAKIAFIDFVTLGDVKSKTVMYIMVGAFALLIGTIYMVLESRETKALAKKNEEQGAS
;
A
#
# COMPACT_ATOMS: atom_id res chain seq x y z
N PHE A 1 18.57 38.96 14.03
CA PHE A 1 18.79 39.82 12.85
C PHE A 1 20.12 39.55 12.16
N ALA A 2 21.26 39.57 12.87
CA ALA A 2 22.57 39.24 12.29
C ALA A 2 22.60 37.86 11.62
N ASP A 3 22.10 36.81 12.29
CA ASP A 3 22.11 35.45 11.71
C ASP A 3 21.17 35.33 10.48
N THR A 4 20.04 36.04 10.46
CA THR A 4 19.13 36.12 9.30
C THR A 4 19.83 36.76 8.11
N PHE A 5 20.59 37.83 8.34
CA PHE A 5 21.36 38.52 7.32
C PHE A 5 22.49 37.64 6.78
N MET A 6 23.14 36.84 7.63
CA MET A 6 24.15 35.87 7.19
C MET A 6 23.55 34.77 6.30
N ILE A 7 22.37 34.24 6.62
CA ILE A 7 21.70 33.25 5.75
C ILE A 7 21.34 33.88 4.40
N ILE A 8 20.85 35.12 4.39
CA ILE A 8 20.54 35.85 3.14
C ILE A 8 21.82 36.12 2.33
N ALA A 9 22.92 36.50 2.99
CA ALA A 9 24.21 36.71 2.35
C ALA A 9 24.74 35.42 1.71
N GLU A 10 24.58 34.27 2.36
CA GLU A 10 24.91 32.96 1.79
C GLU A 10 24.00 32.60 0.60
N CYS A 11 22.69 32.89 0.66
CA CYS A 11 21.81 32.72 -0.50
C CYS A 11 22.24 33.58 -1.70
N ILE A 12 22.71 34.81 -1.45
CA ILE A 12 23.25 35.70 -2.49
C ILE A 12 24.58 35.15 -3.01
N TYR A 13 25.46 34.67 -2.12
CA TYR A 13 26.73 34.04 -2.48
C TYR A 13 26.51 32.81 -3.37
N PHE A 14 25.48 32.00 -3.07
CA PHE A 14 25.02 30.92 -3.93
C PHE A 14 24.58 31.41 -5.31
N MET A 15 23.73 32.44 -5.39
CA MET A 15 23.26 32.99 -6.67
C MET A 15 24.43 33.52 -7.53
N ILE A 16 25.43 34.12 -6.89
CA ILE A 16 26.65 34.60 -7.55
C ILE A 16 27.51 33.42 -8.01
N GLY A 17 27.75 32.42 -7.16
CA GLY A 17 28.51 31.21 -7.51
C GLY A 17 27.84 30.36 -8.61
N ALA A 18 26.51 30.32 -8.63
CA ALA A 18 25.71 29.72 -9.69
C ALA A 18 25.85 30.45 -11.04
N GLY A 19 25.99 31.78 -11.01
CA GLY A 19 26.20 32.63 -12.17
C GLY A 19 27.65 32.71 -12.65
N PHE A 20 28.61 32.18 -11.90
CA PHE A 20 30.04 32.26 -12.25
C PHE A 20 30.32 31.54 -13.57
N ARG A 21 30.88 32.28 -14.52
CA ARG A 21 31.51 31.72 -15.73
C ARG A 21 32.95 31.42 -15.37
N ILE A 22 33.30 30.14 -15.39
CA ILE A 22 34.66 29.67 -15.21
C ILE A 22 35.17 29.39 -16.62
N ASP A 23 36.14 30.18 -17.08
CA ASP A 23 36.81 29.93 -18.36
C ASP A 23 37.85 28.83 -18.13
N HIS A 24 37.47 27.60 -18.45
CA HIS A 24 38.33 26.42 -18.42
C HIS A 24 37.92 25.47 -19.54
N ASP A 25 38.90 24.82 -20.18
CA ASP A 25 38.62 23.97 -21.34
C ASP A 25 37.89 22.66 -20.98
N ASP A 26 37.88 22.29 -19.69
CA ASP A 26 37.27 21.06 -19.21
C ASP A 26 35.94 21.33 -18.51
N LYS A 27 34.86 20.90 -19.17
CA LYS A 27 33.48 21.01 -18.67
C LYS A 27 33.30 20.30 -17.32
N LEU A 28 34.04 19.22 -17.05
CA LEU A 28 33.95 18.49 -15.78
C LEU A 28 34.48 19.33 -14.62
N THR A 29 35.65 19.93 -14.79
CA THR A 29 36.27 20.80 -13.79
C THR A 29 35.38 22.00 -13.44
N ILE A 30 34.78 22.65 -14.43
CA ILE A 30 33.82 23.76 -14.22
C ILE A 30 32.65 23.31 -13.35
N MET A 31 32.09 22.13 -13.64
CA MET A 31 30.92 21.59 -12.97
C MET A 31 31.23 21.13 -11.54
N ILE A 32 32.37 20.47 -11.31
CA ILE A 32 32.84 20.11 -9.95
C ILE A 32 33.03 21.37 -9.11
N CYS A 33 33.70 22.40 -9.65
CA CYS A 33 33.89 23.67 -8.94
C CYS A 33 32.55 24.30 -8.54
N LYS A 34 31.56 24.32 -9.44
CA LYS A 34 30.22 24.81 -9.14
C LYS A 34 29.54 23.99 -8.05
N TYR A 35 29.58 22.66 -8.12
CA TYR A 35 28.97 21.82 -7.08
C TYR A 35 29.63 21.93 -5.72
N VAL A 36 30.97 22.00 -5.66
CA VAL A 36 31.69 22.22 -4.40
C VAL A 36 31.27 23.56 -3.78
N PHE A 37 31.19 24.62 -4.58
CA PHE A 37 30.77 25.95 -4.11
C PHE A 37 29.35 25.93 -3.52
N ILE A 38 28.43 25.26 -4.22
CA ILE A 38 27.04 25.13 -3.82
C ILE A 38 26.90 24.29 -2.55
N LEU A 39 27.63 23.17 -2.47
CA LEU A 39 27.65 22.30 -1.28
C LEU A 39 28.23 23.02 -0.07
N CYS A 40 29.29 23.81 -0.24
CA CYS A 40 29.87 24.61 0.83
C CYS A 40 28.87 25.65 1.35
N SER A 41 28.25 26.44 0.46
CA SER A 41 27.27 27.46 0.87
C SER A 41 26.02 26.83 1.51
N TRP A 42 25.58 25.67 1.02
CA TRP A 42 24.53 24.87 1.64
C TRP A 42 24.90 24.42 3.07
N PHE A 43 26.09 23.87 3.26
CA PHE A 43 26.57 23.44 4.57
C PHE A 43 26.69 24.59 5.56
N VAL A 44 27.24 25.73 5.12
CA VAL A 44 27.39 26.94 5.94
C VAL A 44 26.01 27.48 6.35
N SER A 45 25.04 27.51 5.43
CA SER A 45 23.66 27.90 5.71
C SER A 45 23.02 27.02 6.78
N GLN A 46 23.19 25.70 6.68
CA GLN A 46 22.73 24.75 7.70
C GLN A 46 23.41 24.98 9.06
N PHE A 47 24.72 25.21 9.07
CA PHE A 47 25.49 25.44 10.29
C PHE A 47 25.07 26.74 11.00
N ILE A 48 24.88 27.83 10.26
CA ILE A 48 24.41 29.12 10.81
C ILE A 48 23.03 28.93 11.44
N TYR A 49 22.12 28.24 10.77
CA TYR A 49 20.79 27.97 11.31
C TYR A 49 20.84 27.09 12.57
N TYR A 50 21.67 26.04 12.59
CA TYR A 50 21.90 25.21 13.77
C TYR A 50 22.45 26.03 14.95
N SER A 51 23.48 26.85 14.71
CA SER A 51 24.08 27.72 15.74
C SER A 51 23.05 28.70 16.31
N THR A 52 22.26 29.32 15.44
CA THR A 52 21.20 30.26 15.85
C THR A 52 20.13 29.56 16.68
N ALA A 53 19.68 28.39 16.22
CA ALA A 53 18.71 27.58 16.94
C ALA A 53 19.21 27.18 18.32
N LYS A 54 20.49 26.80 18.45
CA LYS A 54 21.11 26.46 19.74
C LYS A 54 21.22 27.65 20.68
N ARG A 55 21.57 28.84 20.18
CA ARG A 55 21.63 30.08 20.99
C ARG A 55 20.26 30.48 21.54
N ASN A 56 19.20 30.35 20.74
CA ASN A 56 17.83 30.66 21.18
C ASN A 56 17.29 29.74 22.30
N ILE A 57 17.95 28.62 22.61
CA ILE A 57 17.64 27.81 23.80
C ILE A 57 18.15 28.49 25.07
N LEU A 58 19.27 29.22 24.97
CA LEU A 58 19.95 29.85 26.10
C LEU A 58 19.32 31.21 26.48
N ASP A 59 18.60 31.84 25.55
CA ASP A 59 17.92 33.13 25.75
C ASP A 59 16.39 32.98 25.61
N GLU A 60 15.66 32.89 26.74
CA GLU A 60 14.19 32.80 26.77
C GLU A 60 13.46 34.03 26.18
N ASN A 61 14.17 35.15 26.03
CA ASN A 61 13.62 36.43 25.52
C ASN A 61 13.87 36.66 24.01
N ALA A 62 14.50 35.73 23.29
CA ALA A 62 14.79 35.89 21.86
C ALA A 62 13.51 35.76 21.01
N GLY A 63 12.98 36.91 20.58
CA GLY A 63 11.67 37.07 19.93
C GLY A 63 11.31 36.07 18.83
N THR A 64 10.06 35.62 18.89
CA THR A 64 9.38 34.64 18.03
C THR A 64 9.47 34.94 16.52
N GLY A 65 9.52 36.22 16.13
CA GLY A 65 9.53 36.66 14.72
C GLY A 65 10.82 36.31 13.94
N SER A 66 12.00 36.40 14.56
CA SER A 66 13.26 36.07 13.88
C SER A 66 13.42 34.57 13.64
N SER A 67 12.85 33.74 14.51
CA SER A 67 12.89 32.28 14.36
C SER A 67 12.02 31.80 13.20
N VAL A 68 10.89 32.46 12.94
CA VAL A 68 9.99 32.12 11.82
C VAL A 68 10.61 32.56 10.49
N ALA A 69 11.19 33.77 10.42
CA ALA A 69 11.88 34.24 9.24
C ALA A 69 13.04 33.31 8.84
N ASN A 70 13.87 32.90 9.80
CA ASN A 70 14.97 31.96 9.55
C ASN A 70 14.48 30.59 9.07
N LYS A 71 13.35 30.10 9.58
CA LYS A 71 12.72 28.84 9.12
C LYS A 71 12.25 28.93 7.66
N ILE A 72 11.61 30.03 7.29
CA ILE A 72 11.13 30.25 5.92
C ILE A 72 12.32 30.38 4.97
N ILE A 73 13.31 31.21 5.33
CA ILE A 73 14.47 31.46 4.48
C ILE A 73 15.26 30.18 4.25
N ILE A 74 15.51 29.35 5.26
CA ILE A 74 16.28 28.12 5.04
C ILE A 74 15.49 27.07 4.23
N SER A 75 14.16 27.06 4.33
CA SER A 75 13.31 26.17 3.52
C SER A 75 13.27 26.60 2.06
N VAL A 76 13.14 27.91 1.81
CA VAL A 76 13.19 28.51 0.46
C VAL A 76 14.59 28.33 -0.14
N ALA A 77 15.65 28.57 0.63
CA ALA A 77 17.02 28.30 0.21
C ALA A 77 17.16 26.83 -0.19
N GLY A 78 16.75 25.90 0.68
CA GLY A 78 16.75 24.47 0.38
C GLY A 78 16.05 24.14 -0.93
N PHE A 79 14.89 24.72 -1.18
CA PHE A 79 14.17 24.53 -2.45
C PHE A 79 14.92 25.09 -3.67
N LEU A 80 15.56 26.26 -3.56
CA LEU A 80 16.38 26.82 -4.64
C LEU A 80 17.63 25.98 -4.91
N TYR A 81 18.29 25.50 -3.86
CA TYR A 81 19.41 24.56 -3.96
C TYR A 81 18.98 23.26 -4.66
N VAL A 82 17.78 22.75 -4.38
CA VAL A 82 17.20 21.56 -5.05
C VAL A 82 17.06 21.77 -6.54
N ILE A 83 16.43 22.87 -6.95
CA ILE A 83 16.16 23.15 -8.37
C ILE A 83 17.47 23.32 -9.13
N TYR A 84 18.42 24.05 -8.57
CA TYR A 84 19.66 24.33 -9.26
C TYR A 84 20.56 23.10 -9.38
N LEU A 85 20.70 22.30 -8.32
CA LEU A 85 21.50 21.08 -8.34
C LEU A 85 20.88 20.03 -9.27
N SER A 86 19.56 19.84 -9.23
CA SER A 86 18.88 18.89 -10.11
C SER A 86 18.93 19.31 -11.58
N GLY A 87 18.67 20.58 -11.88
CA GLY A 87 18.81 21.13 -13.23
C GLY A 87 20.24 21.01 -13.78
N GLY A 88 21.25 21.34 -12.96
CA GLY A 88 22.65 21.26 -13.38
C GLY A 88 23.08 19.85 -13.79
N ILE A 89 22.62 18.81 -13.08
CA ILE A 89 23.00 17.43 -13.40
C ILE A 89 22.18 16.89 -14.59
N VAL A 90 20.87 17.14 -14.62
CA VAL A 90 19.95 16.57 -15.65
C VAL A 90 20.26 17.06 -17.06
N TYR A 91 20.75 18.30 -17.19
CA TYR A 91 21.08 18.93 -18.48
C TYR A 91 22.57 18.84 -18.83
N SER A 92 23.34 18.01 -18.13
CA SER A 92 24.77 17.85 -18.37
C SER A 92 25.08 16.71 -19.36
N ASP A 93 26.03 16.93 -20.27
CA ASP A 93 26.42 15.98 -21.34
C ASP A 93 27.36 14.84 -20.87
N PHE A 94 27.39 14.52 -19.57
CA PHE A 94 28.37 13.57 -19.03
C PHE A 94 27.98 12.10 -19.25
N GLU A 95 28.98 11.23 -19.16
CA GLU A 95 28.76 9.79 -19.06
C GLU A 95 27.83 9.45 -17.88
N LYS A 96 26.97 8.44 -18.10
CA LYS A 96 25.96 8.00 -17.13
C LYS A 96 26.55 7.60 -15.77
N SER A 97 27.77 7.07 -15.74
CA SER A 97 28.51 6.67 -14.53
C SER A 97 28.95 7.87 -13.69
N THR A 98 29.41 8.95 -14.32
CA THR A 98 29.85 10.18 -13.66
C THR A 98 28.66 10.95 -13.09
N ILE A 99 27.55 10.99 -13.82
CA ILE A 99 26.26 11.55 -13.36
C ILE A 99 25.79 10.80 -12.10
N LEU A 100 25.94 9.47 -12.08
CA LEU A 100 25.57 8.61 -10.97
C LEU A 100 26.41 8.88 -9.72
N LEU A 101 27.73 8.93 -9.85
CA LEU A 101 28.62 9.21 -8.72
C LEU A 101 28.39 10.62 -8.16
N ALA A 102 28.24 11.62 -9.05
CA ALA A 102 27.97 12.99 -8.67
C ALA A 102 26.64 13.12 -7.90
N GLY A 103 25.55 12.55 -8.41
CA GLY A 103 24.23 12.59 -7.76
C GLY A 103 24.23 11.94 -6.37
N LEU A 104 24.93 10.81 -6.21
CA LEU A 104 25.02 10.11 -4.93
C LEU A 104 25.87 10.88 -3.91
N VAL A 105 27.00 11.43 -4.33
CA VAL A 105 27.85 12.29 -3.49
C VAL A 105 27.09 13.55 -3.06
N LEU A 106 26.35 14.19 -3.98
CA LEU A 106 25.50 15.35 -3.68
C LEU A 106 24.39 15.01 -2.69
N TYR A 107 23.70 13.88 -2.85
CA TYR A 107 22.70 13.41 -1.90
C TYR A 107 23.30 13.24 -0.50
N PHE A 108 24.41 12.51 -0.36
CA PHE A 108 25.04 12.29 0.95
C PHE A 108 25.55 13.59 1.56
N ALA A 109 26.15 14.48 0.75
CA ALA A 109 26.65 15.76 1.22
C ALA A 109 25.51 16.69 1.71
N CYS A 110 24.31 16.59 1.13
CA CYS A 110 23.15 17.37 1.60
C CYS A 110 22.45 16.74 2.81
N VAL A 111 22.31 15.41 2.85
CA VAL A 111 21.52 14.67 3.86
C VAL A 111 22.30 14.46 5.16
N VAL A 112 23.56 14.05 5.10
CA VAL A 112 24.35 13.69 6.30
C VAL A 112 24.46 14.85 7.30
N PRO A 113 24.83 16.08 6.90
CA PRO A 113 24.88 17.22 7.82
C PRO A 113 23.52 17.52 8.45
N ALA A 114 22.44 17.47 7.65
CA ALA A 114 21.10 17.76 8.11
C ALA A 114 20.62 16.74 9.16
N VAL A 115 20.92 15.44 8.96
CA VAL A 115 20.65 14.38 9.95
C VAL A 115 21.43 14.62 11.24
N ILE A 116 22.73 14.93 11.15
CA ILE A 116 23.58 15.17 12.32
C ILE A 116 23.05 16.36 13.14
N PHE A 117 22.71 17.47 12.49
CA PHE A 117 22.16 18.65 13.17
C PHE A 117 20.76 18.39 13.74
N ALA A 118 19.90 17.66 13.03
CA ALA A 118 18.59 17.25 13.52
C ALA A 118 18.69 16.43 14.80
N VAL A 119 19.57 15.41 14.83
CA VAL A 119 19.77 14.54 16.01
C VAL A 119 20.32 15.32 17.19
N LYS A 120 21.32 16.20 16.97
CA LYS A 120 21.89 17.04 18.04
C LYS A 120 20.85 18.00 18.63
N LEU A 121 20.04 18.65 17.79
CA LEU A 121 18.99 19.55 18.25
C LEU A 121 17.86 18.82 18.98
N TYR A 122 17.53 17.61 18.52
CA TYR A 122 16.57 16.75 19.19
C TYR A 122 17.04 16.35 20.60
N GLN A 123 18.30 15.94 20.76
CA GLN A 123 18.88 15.64 22.08
C GLN A 123 18.83 16.84 23.03
N SER A 124 18.90 18.06 22.50
CA SER A 124 18.74 19.30 23.27
C SER A 124 17.27 19.76 23.45
N SER A 125 16.28 18.92 23.10
CA SER A 125 14.83 19.22 23.17
C SER A 125 14.37 20.46 22.39
N ASN A 126 15.12 20.90 21.37
CA ASN A 126 14.80 22.10 20.61
C ASN A 126 13.99 21.80 19.33
N ARG A 127 12.77 22.32 19.23
CA ARG A 127 11.86 22.14 18.07
C ARG A 127 12.41 22.61 16.72
N ALA A 128 13.53 23.33 16.67
CA ALA A 128 14.22 23.68 15.41
C ALA A 128 14.73 22.46 14.61
N TRP A 129 14.85 21.28 15.24
CA TRP A 129 15.16 20.04 14.53
C TRP A 129 14.14 19.74 13.41
N PHE A 130 12.90 20.22 13.52
CA PHE A 130 11.85 20.04 12.50
C PHE A 130 12.20 20.70 11.17
N SER A 131 12.91 21.83 11.18
CA SER A 131 13.35 22.46 9.93
C SER A 131 14.43 21.63 9.25
N PHE A 132 15.33 21.00 10.01
CA PHE A 132 16.29 20.05 9.44
C PHE A 132 15.61 18.78 8.91
N TYR A 133 14.54 18.32 9.54
CA TYR A 133 13.71 17.25 8.99
C TYR A 133 13.19 17.61 7.59
N ILE A 134 12.57 18.79 7.41
CA ILE A 134 12.14 19.26 6.08
C ILE A 134 13.30 19.33 5.09
N LEU A 135 14.49 19.78 5.51
CA LEU A 135 15.67 19.86 4.63
C LEU A 135 16.18 18.47 4.21
N ILE A 136 16.09 17.45 5.07
CA ILE A 136 16.38 16.05 4.70
C ILE A 136 15.43 15.58 3.59
N HIS A 137 14.15 15.98 3.67
CA HIS A 137 13.13 15.67 2.66
C HIS A 137 13.34 16.39 1.34
N LEU A 138 13.68 17.68 1.37
CA LEU A 138 14.10 18.42 0.19
C LEU A 138 15.33 17.78 -0.46
N ALA A 139 16.38 17.48 0.33
CA ALA A 139 17.61 16.85 -0.14
C ALA A 139 17.37 15.48 -0.81
N GLY A 140 16.44 14.69 -0.28
CA GLY A 140 16.05 13.42 -0.89
C GLY A 140 15.42 13.57 -2.27
N ILE A 141 14.59 14.60 -2.44
CA ILE A 141 14.00 14.95 -3.74
C ILE A 141 15.09 15.43 -4.72
N ILE A 142 16.15 16.13 -4.27
CA ILE A 142 17.31 16.49 -5.13
C ILE A 142 17.98 15.25 -5.69
N GLY A 143 18.32 14.30 -4.81
CA GLY A 143 19.03 13.08 -5.22
C GLY A 143 18.23 12.30 -6.26
N ALA A 144 16.91 12.24 -6.07
CA ALA A 144 16.01 11.59 -7.01
C ALA A 144 15.85 12.33 -8.35
N LEU A 145 15.63 13.65 -8.33
CA LEU A 145 15.41 14.42 -9.56
C LEU A 145 16.69 14.73 -10.33
N SER A 146 17.85 14.59 -9.69
CA SER A 146 19.14 14.94 -10.30
C SER A 146 19.68 13.91 -11.28
N THR A 147 19.13 12.68 -11.33
CA THR A 147 19.66 11.63 -12.21
C THR A 147 18.56 11.05 -13.09
N LYS A 148 18.90 10.66 -14.32
CA LYS A 148 18.03 9.85 -15.19
C LYS A 148 18.17 8.34 -14.95
N ASN A 149 18.99 7.94 -13.97
CA ASN A 149 19.34 6.55 -13.72
C ASN A 149 18.41 5.94 -12.66
N ALA A 150 17.62 4.92 -13.04
CA ALA A 150 16.63 4.30 -12.18
C ALA A 150 17.23 3.66 -10.90
N TYR A 151 18.46 3.15 -10.95
CA TYR A 151 19.16 2.58 -9.80
C TYR A 151 19.36 3.61 -8.69
N VAL A 152 19.82 4.82 -9.06
CA VAL A 152 20.11 5.90 -8.10
C VAL A 152 18.84 6.47 -7.53
N ILE A 153 17.83 6.67 -8.38
CA ILE A 153 16.50 7.15 -7.96
C ILE A 153 15.94 6.22 -6.88
N ALA A 154 15.98 4.90 -7.12
CA ALA A 154 15.47 3.92 -6.18
C ALA A 154 16.25 3.88 -4.86
N ILE A 155 17.58 3.87 -4.92
CA ILE A 155 18.43 3.87 -3.71
C ILE A 155 18.23 5.17 -2.92
N ALA A 156 18.23 6.32 -3.58
CA ALA A 156 18.05 7.62 -2.93
C ALA A 156 16.69 7.70 -2.22
N PHE A 157 15.60 7.29 -2.88
CA PHE A 157 14.27 7.25 -2.27
C PHE A 157 14.14 6.21 -1.16
N ALA A 158 14.76 5.04 -1.30
CA ALA A 158 14.79 4.01 -0.26
C ALA A 158 15.51 4.49 1.01
N LEU A 159 16.72 5.03 0.86
CA LEU A 159 17.49 5.62 1.95
C LEU A 159 16.72 6.79 2.58
N HIS A 160 16.07 7.59 1.74
CA HIS A 160 15.31 8.75 2.17
C HIS A 160 14.10 8.39 3.03
N GLY A 161 13.29 7.41 2.58
CA GLY A 161 12.14 6.91 3.35
C GLY A 161 12.56 6.26 4.66
N LEU A 162 13.65 5.48 4.66
CA LEU A 162 14.17 4.83 5.87
C LEU A 162 14.75 5.84 6.87
N ALA A 163 15.50 6.84 6.41
CA ALA A 163 16.07 7.87 7.26
C ALA A 163 14.98 8.70 7.95
N GLY A 164 13.91 9.05 7.22
CA GLY A 164 12.72 9.71 7.80
C GLY A 164 12.11 8.88 8.93
N ARG A 165 11.90 7.58 8.69
CA ARG A 165 11.31 6.67 9.68
C ARG A 165 12.17 6.43 10.90
N ILE A 166 13.50 6.30 10.75
CA ILE A 166 14.41 6.16 11.89
C ILE A 166 14.35 7.42 12.77
N LEU A 167 14.21 8.60 12.15
CA LEU A 167 14.07 9.84 12.89
C LEU A 167 12.72 9.91 13.62
N THR A 168 11.60 9.59 12.94
CA THR A 168 10.26 9.64 13.55
C THR A 168 10.06 8.56 14.61
N ALA A 169 10.68 7.39 14.45
CA ALA A 169 10.71 6.32 15.46
C ALA A 169 11.20 6.80 16.83
N LYS A 170 12.21 7.67 16.83
CA LYS A 170 12.82 8.23 18.04
C LYS A 170 11.99 9.36 18.67
N ILE A 171 10.96 9.88 17.99
CA ILE A 171 10.16 11.05 18.43
C ILE A 171 8.66 10.70 18.44
N PRO A 172 8.20 9.82 19.34
CA PRO A 172 6.87 9.21 19.25
C PRO A 172 5.69 10.11 19.62
N ASN A 173 5.89 11.30 20.21
CA ASN A 173 4.81 12.08 20.82
C ASN A 173 4.39 13.35 20.07
N ASP A 174 4.99 13.68 18.92
CA ASP A 174 4.62 14.86 18.15
C ASP A 174 3.63 14.52 17.02
N TYR A 175 2.41 15.06 17.09
CA TYR A 175 1.35 14.82 16.12
C TYR A 175 1.69 15.37 14.73
N SER A 176 2.33 16.54 14.64
CA SER A 176 2.70 17.16 13.37
C SER A 176 3.76 16.35 12.63
N LEU A 177 4.69 15.74 13.37
CA LEU A 177 5.71 14.88 12.79
C LEU A 177 5.10 13.60 12.21
N LYS A 178 4.16 12.98 12.93
CA LYS A 178 3.46 11.78 12.46
C LYS A 178 2.69 12.02 11.16
N ILE A 179 2.05 13.20 11.01
CA ILE A 179 1.38 13.57 9.76
C ILE A 179 2.40 13.75 8.64
N MET A 180 3.49 14.47 8.89
CA MET A 180 4.51 14.68 7.87
C MET A 180 5.12 13.36 7.39
N ASP A 181 5.43 12.44 8.30
CA ASP A 181 5.94 11.10 7.97
C ASP A 181 4.97 10.35 7.04
N VAL A 182 3.67 10.42 7.31
CA VAL A 182 2.62 9.84 6.44
C VAL A 182 2.59 10.52 5.07
N ILE A 183 2.69 11.85 5.00
CA ILE A 183 2.72 12.59 3.73
C ILE A 183 3.93 12.18 2.90
N ILE A 184 5.12 12.14 3.51
CA ILE A 184 6.36 11.74 2.84
C ILE A 184 6.24 10.30 2.35
N GLN A 185 5.73 9.39 3.20
CA GLN A 185 5.53 8.01 2.83
C GLN A 185 4.57 7.85 1.64
N SER A 186 3.53 8.69 1.60
CA SER A 186 2.58 8.74 0.49
C SER A 186 3.26 9.23 -0.79
N ILE A 187 4.09 10.27 -0.71
CA ILE A 187 4.84 10.81 -1.87
C ILE A 187 5.79 9.75 -2.43
N VAL A 188 6.60 9.12 -1.57
CA VAL A 188 7.52 8.05 -2.00
C VAL A 188 6.71 6.85 -2.54
N GLY A 189 5.53 6.57 -1.99
CA GLY A 189 4.67 5.48 -2.44
C GLY A 189 4.10 5.74 -3.83
N VAL A 190 3.63 6.96 -4.06
CA VAL A 190 3.19 7.43 -5.39
C VAL A 190 4.34 7.36 -6.38
N LEU A 191 5.56 7.69 -5.98
CA LEU A 191 6.74 7.58 -6.85
C LEU A 191 7.08 6.13 -7.22
N LEU A 192 7.00 5.18 -6.27
CA LEU A 192 7.13 3.75 -6.57
C LEU A 192 6.07 3.31 -7.59
N VAL A 193 4.82 3.71 -7.38
CA VAL A 193 3.73 3.39 -8.31
C VAL A 193 3.96 4.06 -9.67
N PHE A 194 4.30 5.34 -9.71
CA PHE A 194 4.54 6.10 -10.93
C PHE A 194 5.72 5.54 -11.74
N THR A 195 6.84 5.24 -11.07
CA THR A 195 7.99 4.60 -11.71
C THR A 195 7.61 3.23 -12.26
N SER A 196 6.81 2.46 -11.54
CA SER A 196 6.35 1.13 -11.98
C SER A 196 5.47 1.15 -13.25
N PHE A 197 4.74 2.24 -13.50
CA PHE A 197 3.92 2.39 -14.72
C PHE A 197 4.68 2.98 -15.91
N PHE A 198 5.54 3.99 -15.70
CA PHE A 198 6.18 4.72 -16.80
C PHE A 198 7.41 4.04 -17.38
N PHE A 199 8.12 3.25 -16.57
CA PHE A 199 9.35 2.59 -17.02
C PHE A 199 9.11 1.13 -17.45
N LYS A 200 7.84 0.68 -17.55
CA LYS A 200 7.49 -0.71 -17.82
C LYS A 200 8.26 -1.18 -19.07
N PRO A 201 9.15 -2.19 -18.95
CA PRO A 201 9.90 -2.65 -20.10
C PRO A 201 8.92 -3.14 -21.17
N ALA A 202 9.22 -2.87 -22.44
CA ALA A 202 8.48 -3.47 -23.53
C ALA A 202 8.55 -5.00 -23.40
N GLU A 203 7.50 -5.72 -23.81
CA GLU A 203 7.45 -7.18 -23.70
C GLU A 203 8.68 -7.81 -24.38
N GLY A 204 9.53 -8.48 -23.59
CA GLY A 204 10.75 -9.14 -24.07
C GLY A 204 12.07 -8.39 -23.79
N GLU A 205 12.03 -7.16 -23.29
CA GLU A 205 13.25 -6.43 -22.90
C GLU A 205 13.65 -6.68 -21.44
N PHE A 206 14.93 -6.98 -21.21
CA PHE A 206 15.48 -7.22 -19.87
C PHE A 206 15.69 -5.88 -19.15
N GLY A 207 14.64 -5.37 -18.51
CA GLY A 207 14.66 -4.12 -17.73
C GLY A 207 15.32 -4.25 -16.36
N LEU A 208 16.59 -4.70 -16.28
CA LEU A 208 17.32 -4.91 -15.01
C LEU A 208 17.24 -3.70 -14.08
N GLU A 209 17.30 -2.49 -14.66
CA GLU A 209 17.24 -1.23 -13.90
C GLU A 209 15.92 -1.06 -13.15
N MET A 210 14.81 -1.48 -13.77
CA MET A 210 13.47 -1.35 -13.21
C MET A 210 13.17 -2.44 -12.18
N TYR A 211 13.61 -3.68 -12.44
CA TYR A 211 13.52 -4.77 -11.48
C TYR A 211 14.28 -4.44 -10.19
N PHE A 212 15.50 -3.92 -10.33
CA PHE A 212 16.28 -3.46 -9.19
C PHE A 212 15.55 -2.34 -8.44
N ALA A 213 15.08 -1.32 -9.16
CA ALA A 213 14.42 -0.18 -8.55
C ALA A 213 13.19 -0.58 -7.73
N CYS A 214 12.34 -1.45 -8.30
CA CYS A 214 11.15 -1.95 -7.65
C CYS A 214 11.48 -2.80 -6.41
N VAL A 215 12.49 -3.66 -6.47
CA VAL A 215 12.93 -4.49 -5.33
C VAL A 215 13.47 -3.61 -4.20
N VAL A 216 14.38 -2.68 -4.49
CA VAL A 216 15.01 -1.83 -3.48
C VAL A 216 13.96 -0.97 -2.77
N LEU A 217 13.05 -0.37 -3.52
CA LEU A 217 11.95 0.39 -2.93
C LEU A 217 11.02 -0.52 -2.12
N SER A 218 10.61 -1.66 -2.66
CA SER A 218 9.72 -2.59 -1.93
C SER A 218 10.32 -3.05 -0.60
N VAL A 219 11.62 -3.36 -0.57
CA VAL A 219 12.37 -3.71 0.64
C VAL A 219 12.40 -2.54 1.62
N ALA A 220 12.65 -1.32 1.14
CA ALA A 220 12.66 -0.13 1.99
C ALA A 220 11.29 0.16 2.62
N PHE A 221 10.20 -0.03 1.86
CA PHE A 221 8.84 0.10 2.37
C PHE A 221 8.53 -0.98 3.41
N ALA A 222 8.87 -2.24 3.12
CA ALA A 222 8.68 -3.36 4.05
C ALA A 222 9.45 -3.14 5.35
N ALA A 223 10.74 -2.80 5.27
CA ALA A 223 11.58 -2.47 6.42
C ALA A 223 11.01 -1.28 7.20
N GLY A 224 10.53 -0.27 6.47
CA GLY A 224 9.90 0.89 7.08
C GLY A 224 8.75 0.50 8.01
N ILE A 225 7.87 -0.43 7.61
CA ILE A 225 6.66 -0.80 8.36
C ILE A 225 7.00 -1.17 9.81
N PHE A 226 8.16 -1.81 10.03
CA PHE A 226 8.62 -2.25 11.34
C PHE A 226 9.28 -1.14 12.18
N ILE A 227 9.76 -0.07 11.54
CA ILE A 227 10.45 1.04 12.21
C ILE A 227 9.43 2.06 12.76
N THR A 228 8.23 2.12 12.20
CA THR A 228 7.24 3.16 12.49
C THR A 228 6.70 3.11 13.93
N SER A 229 6.85 4.24 14.65
CA SER A 229 6.29 4.46 16.00
C SER A 229 4.94 5.20 16.00
N GLY A 230 4.54 5.80 14.87
CA GLY A 230 3.38 6.67 14.70
C GLY A 230 2.09 5.98 14.23
N TYR A 231 1.41 6.53 13.21
CA TYR A 231 0.19 5.98 12.60
C TYR A 231 0.46 4.65 11.86
N LYS A 232 0.72 3.59 12.62
CA LYS A 232 1.10 2.26 12.10
C LYS A 232 0.13 1.77 11.01
N ASN A 233 -1.18 1.92 11.22
CA ASN A 233 -2.20 1.47 10.26
C ASN A 233 -2.14 2.20 8.91
N VAL A 234 -2.07 3.53 8.91
CA VAL A 234 -2.01 4.31 7.67
C VAL A 234 -0.75 3.97 6.88
N VAL A 235 0.37 3.84 7.60
CA VAL A 235 1.66 3.51 7.00
C VAL A 235 1.69 2.07 6.47
N ARG A 236 1.09 1.10 7.16
CA ARG A 236 0.90 -0.28 6.68
C ARG A 236 0.10 -0.30 5.39
N ILE A 237 -1.03 0.41 5.34
CA ILE A 237 -1.90 0.51 4.15
C ILE A 237 -1.13 1.07 2.95
N ILE A 238 -0.54 2.25 3.09
CA ILE A 238 0.21 2.90 2.00
C ILE A 238 1.34 2.00 1.51
N SER A 239 2.06 1.35 2.45
CA SER A 239 3.22 0.56 2.10
C SER A 239 2.85 -0.74 1.39
N VAL A 240 1.88 -1.48 1.92
CA VAL A 240 1.41 -2.72 1.27
C VAL A 240 0.78 -2.42 -0.08
N PHE A 241 0.00 -1.33 -0.20
CA PHE A 241 -0.56 -0.91 -1.48
C PHE A 241 0.54 -0.62 -2.52
N ALA A 242 1.52 0.21 -2.17
CA ALA A 242 2.60 0.60 -3.08
C ALA A 242 3.47 -0.59 -3.48
N ILE A 243 3.81 -1.48 -2.53
CA ILE A 243 4.55 -2.72 -2.80
C ILE A 243 3.74 -3.62 -3.75
N THR A 244 2.45 -3.81 -3.48
CA THR A 244 1.60 -4.71 -4.26
C THR A 244 1.49 -4.22 -5.70
N VAL A 245 1.17 -2.95 -5.91
CA VAL A 245 1.08 -2.35 -7.26
C VAL A 245 2.43 -2.37 -7.97
N GLY A 246 3.53 -2.04 -7.28
CA GLY A 246 4.87 -2.06 -7.84
C GLY A 246 5.28 -3.46 -8.30
N ILE A 247 5.05 -4.49 -7.48
CA ILE A 247 5.40 -5.87 -7.84
C ILE A 247 4.53 -6.35 -9.01
N MET A 248 3.22 -6.12 -8.95
CA MET A 248 2.28 -6.54 -9.99
C MET A 248 2.65 -5.96 -11.36
N THR A 249 2.95 -4.68 -11.44
CA THR A 249 3.20 -3.99 -12.71
C THR A 249 4.53 -4.35 -13.35
N VAL A 250 5.57 -4.62 -12.54
CA VAL A 250 6.93 -4.84 -13.02
C VAL A 250 7.25 -6.32 -13.22
N PHE A 251 6.89 -7.18 -12.27
CA PHE A 251 7.32 -8.59 -12.27
C PHE A 251 6.28 -9.55 -12.84
N ILE A 252 5.01 -9.18 -12.79
CA ILE A 252 3.92 -10.12 -13.00
C ILE A 252 3.29 -9.89 -14.38
N PRO A 253 3.17 -10.95 -15.21
CA PRO A 253 2.46 -10.87 -16.49
C PRO A 253 1.04 -10.36 -16.30
N ASN A 254 0.55 -9.54 -17.24
CA ASN A 254 -0.73 -8.81 -17.11
C ASN A 254 -1.91 -9.72 -16.69
N ALA A 255 -1.99 -10.94 -17.22
CA ALA A 255 -3.06 -11.91 -16.91
C ALA A 255 -3.07 -12.37 -15.43
N LEU A 256 -1.91 -12.39 -14.77
CA LEU A 256 -1.74 -12.89 -13.41
C LEU A 256 -1.70 -11.77 -12.35
N GLN A 257 -1.60 -10.51 -12.77
CA GLN A 257 -1.34 -9.39 -11.87
C GLN A 257 -2.32 -9.35 -10.70
N ALA A 258 -3.62 -9.33 -10.97
CA ALA A 258 -4.63 -9.18 -9.94
C ALA A 258 -4.66 -10.36 -8.95
N VAL A 259 -4.50 -11.60 -9.43
CA VAL A 259 -4.47 -12.80 -8.57
C VAL A 259 -3.23 -12.84 -7.69
N CYS A 260 -2.07 -12.49 -8.24
CA CYS A 260 -0.86 -12.39 -7.43
C CYS A 260 -0.92 -11.22 -6.45
N GLY A 261 -1.58 -10.12 -6.82
CA GLY A 261 -1.86 -8.99 -5.92
C GLY A 261 -2.67 -9.42 -4.69
N MET A 262 -3.72 -10.21 -4.89
CA MET A 262 -4.49 -10.84 -3.82
C MET A 262 -3.59 -11.71 -2.92
N GLY A 263 -2.77 -12.57 -3.52
CA GLY A 263 -1.81 -13.38 -2.76
C GLY A 263 -0.83 -12.55 -1.89
N ILE A 264 -0.33 -11.43 -2.41
CA ILE A 264 0.57 -10.52 -1.67
C ILE A 264 -0.17 -9.88 -0.48
N ILE A 265 -1.38 -9.36 -0.69
CA ILE A 265 -2.19 -8.73 0.36
C ILE A 265 -2.54 -9.75 1.46
N LEU A 266 -2.97 -10.95 1.06
CA LEU A 266 -3.21 -12.06 1.97
C LEU A 266 -1.96 -12.39 2.79
N GLY A 267 -0.79 -12.46 2.16
CA GLY A 267 0.51 -12.71 2.82
C GLY A 267 0.84 -11.65 3.88
N PHE A 268 0.71 -10.36 3.55
CA PHE A 268 0.93 -9.27 4.51
C PHE A 268 -0.09 -9.28 5.64
N THR A 269 -1.34 -9.63 5.36
CA THR A 269 -2.39 -9.73 6.37
C THR A 269 -2.09 -10.85 7.37
N CYS A 270 -1.63 -12.02 6.89
CA CYS A 270 -1.13 -13.10 7.74
C CYS A 270 0.07 -12.67 8.57
N LEU A 271 1.03 -11.96 7.96
CA LEU A 271 2.24 -11.49 8.64
C LEU A 271 1.92 -10.53 9.79
N PHE A 272 1.10 -9.51 9.56
CA PHE A 272 0.73 -8.56 10.61
C PHE A 272 -0.09 -9.23 11.71
N SER A 273 -0.99 -10.14 11.34
CA SER A 273 -1.78 -10.89 12.33
C SER A 273 -0.92 -11.79 13.21
N PHE A 274 0.18 -12.33 12.67
CA PHE A 274 1.16 -13.08 13.46
C PHE A 274 1.94 -12.18 14.42
N LEU A 275 2.37 -11.01 13.94
CA LEU A 275 3.18 -10.07 14.72
C LEU A 275 2.37 -9.36 15.82
N ASP A 276 1.14 -8.97 15.51
CA ASP A 276 0.24 -8.26 16.42
C ASP A 276 -0.49 -9.22 17.38
N ARG A 277 -0.27 -10.54 17.27
CA ARG A 277 -0.85 -11.55 18.17
C ARG A 277 -0.51 -11.29 19.65
N ASN A 278 0.60 -10.60 19.90
CA ASN A 278 1.05 -10.21 21.23
C ASN A 278 0.66 -8.77 21.61
N ASP A 279 0.07 -7.99 20.69
CA ASP A 279 -0.35 -6.61 20.93
C ASP A 279 -1.83 -6.59 21.36
N GLN A 280 -2.17 -5.80 22.37
CA GLN A 280 -3.55 -5.73 22.90
C GLN A 280 -4.48 -4.91 22.00
N ALA A 281 -3.92 -4.10 21.10
CA ALA A 281 -4.67 -3.30 20.13
C ALA A 281 -4.90 -4.09 18.84
N LYS A 282 -6.14 -4.52 18.60
CA LYS A 282 -6.53 -5.20 17.36
C LYS A 282 -6.65 -4.19 16.22
N ASP A 283 -5.75 -4.27 15.25
CA ASP A 283 -5.71 -3.38 14.09
C ASP A 283 -6.79 -3.73 13.04
N SER A 284 -8.02 -3.25 13.29
CA SER A 284 -9.17 -3.49 12.40
C SER A 284 -9.08 -2.72 11.07
N THR A 285 -8.40 -1.56 11.03
CA THR A 285 -8.39 -0.67 9.86
C THR A 285 -7.65 -1.25 8.65
N PHE A 286 -6.47 -1.85 8.86
CA PHE A 286 -5.72 -2.49 7.76
C PHE A 286 -6.50 -3.67 7.18
N ASN A 287 -7.15 -4.43 8.04
CA ASN A 287 -7.95 -5.59 7.68
C ASN A 287 -9.15 -5.23 6.79
N TRP A 288 -9.84 -4.12 7.08
CA TRP A 288 -10.89 -3.58 6.20
C TRP A 288 -10.35 -3.14 4.83
N PHE A 289 -9.19 -2.49 4.81
CA PHE A 289 -8.51 -2.14 3.56
C PHE A 289 -8.18 -3.38 2.73
N ALA A 290 -7.65 -4.43 3.36
CA ALA A 290 -7.33 -5.67 2.68
C ALA A 290 -8.58 -6.35 2.08
N VAL A 291 -9.71 -6.41 2.81
CA VAL A 291 -11.00 -6.89 2.26
C VAL A 291 -11.40 -6.12 1.00
N ALA A 292 -11.33 -4.79 1.06
CA ALA A 292 -11.72 -3.94 -0.06
C ALA A 292 -10.84 -4.20 -1.29
N MET A 293 -9.53 -4.36 -1.09
CA MET A 293 -8.60 -4.65 -2.18
C MET A 293 -8.79 -6.04 -2.79
N GLU A 294 -9.02 -7.07 -1.97
CA GLU A 294 -9.35 -8.43 -2.44
C GLU A 294 -10.58 -8.41 -3.36
N PHE A 295 -11.61 -7.66 -2.99
CA PHE A 295 -12.82 -7.51 -3.79
C PHE A 295 -12.57 -6.77 -5.11
N ILE A 296 -11.81 -5.66 -5.06
CA ILE A 296 -11.44 -4.88 -6.25
C ILE A 296 -10.61 -5.74 -7.21
N PHE A 297 -9.65 -6.52 -6.72
CA PHE A 297 -8.84 -7.39 -7.56
C PHE A 297 -9.64 -8.55 -8.15
N LEU A 298 -10.52 -9.19 -7.38
CA LEU A 298 -11.40 -10.22 -7.92
C LEU A 298 -12.31 -9.66 -9.03
N LEU A 299 -12.87 -8.46 -8.84
CA LEU A 299 -13.65 -7.78 -9.88
C LEU A 299 -12.77 -7.47 -11.10
N GLY A 300 -11.55 -7.00 -10.90
CA GLY A 300 -10.57 -6.77 -11.97
C GLY A 300 -10.27 -8.04 -12.77
N THR A 301 -10.08 -9.18 -12.11
CA THR A 301 -9.86 -10.47 -12.80
C THR A 301 -11.07 -10.89 -13.64
N ALA A 302 -12.29 -10.69 -13.13
CA ALA A 302 -13.52 -11.00 -13.86
C ALA A 302 -13.66 -10.17 -15.15
N VAL A 303 -13.32 -8.87 -15.08
CA VAL A 303 -13.43 -7.95 -16.22
C VAL A 303 -12.32 -8.20 -17.25
N ALA A 304 -11.09 -8.44 -16.81
CA ALA A 304 -9.95 -8.63 -17.69
C ALA A 304 -10.02 -9.96 -18.46
N ASN A 305 -10.46 -11.03 -17.80
CA ASN A 305 -10.49 -12.38 -18.34
C ASN A 305 -11.84 -12.71 -19.00
N SER A 306 -12.26 -11.85 -19.94
CA SER A 306 -13.51 -12.04 -20.70
C SER A 306 -13.37 -13.07 -21.83
N SER A 307 -12.14 -13.46 -22.16
CA SER A 307 -11.83 -14.51 -23.12
C SER A 307 -11.97 -15.85 -22.41
N TYR A 308 -12.92 -16.67 -22.84
CA TYR A 308 -13.33 -17.92 -22.17
C TYR A 308 -12.32 -19.08 -22.30
N GLU A 309 -11.02 -18.80 -22.23
CA GLU A 309 -9.97 -19.79 -22.30
C GLU A 309 -9.81 -20.54 -20.97
N PHE A 310 -9.35 -21.79 -21.04
CA PHE A 310 -9.18 -22.63 -19.86
C PHE A 310 -8.19 -22.02 -18.84
N ALA A 311 -7.15 -21.34 -19.34
CA ALA A 311 -6.17 -20.65 -18.50
C ALA A 311 -6.81 -19.51 -17.69
N ASP A 312 -7.65 -18.70 -18.33
CA ASP A 312 -8.37 -17.57 -17.73
C ASP A 312 -9.36 -18.03 -16.65
N GLY A 313 -10.04 -19.15 -16.89
CA GLY A 313 -10.89 -19.80 -15.89
C GLY A 313 -10.11 -20.28 -14.66
N LEU A 314 -8.91 -20.84 -14.86
CA LEU A 314 -8.04 -21.30 -13.77
C LEU A 314 -7.51 -20.12 -12.93
N ILE A 315 -7.10 -19.03 -13.59
CA ILE A 315 -6.68 -17.79 -12.92
C ILE A 315 -7.81 -17.26 -12.03
N TYR A 316 -9.03 -17.20 -12.56
CA TYR A 316 -10.20 -16.75 -11.80
C TYR A 316 -10.48 -17.64 -10.57
N ILE A 317 -10.40 -18.97 -10.71
CA ILE A 317 -10.59 -19.91 -9.59
C ILE A 317 -9.53 -19.69 -8.50
N ILE A 318 -8.27 -19.44 -8.87
CA ILE A 318 -7.21 -19.14 -7.88
C ILE A 318 -7.53 -17.85 -7.12
N GLY A 319 -7.97 -16.80 -7.82
CA GLY A 319 -8.42 -15.56 -7.18
C GLY A 319 -9.58 -15.80 -6.20
N LEU A 320 -10.57 -16.60 -6.58
CA LEU A 320 -11.67 -17.00 -5.71
C LEU A 320 -11.17 -17.73 -4.45
N LEU A 321 -10.21 -18.65 -4.59
CA LEU A 321 -9.62 -19.36 -3.47
C LEU A 321 -8.85 -18.44 -2.51
N PHE A 322 -8.13 -17.44 -3.03
CA PHE A 322 -7.46 -16.44 -2.20
C PHE A 322 -8.44 -15.59 -1.42
N GLY A 323 -9.49 -15.06 -2.05
CA GLY A 323 -10.49 -14.28 -1.33
C GLY A 323 -11.30 -15.12 -0.33
N LEU A 324 -11.55 -16.41 -0.63
CA LEU A 324 -12.15 -17.34 0.34
C LEU A 324 -11.24 -17.58 1.54
N CYS A 325 -9.95 -17.84 1.30
CA CYS A 325 -8.96 -18.00 2.36
C CYS A 325 -8.89 -16.75 3.25
N PHE A 326 -8.86 -15.58 2.61
CA PHE A 326 -8.88 -14.29 3.30
C PHE A 326 -10.10 -14.18 4.22
N ILE A 327 -11.30 -14.40 3.70
CA ILE A 327 -12.53 -14.32 4.49
C ILE A 327 -12.51 -15.28 5.67
N ILE A 328 -12.05 -16.52 5.48
CA ILE A 328 -11.95 -17.51 6.56
C ILE A 328 -11.01 -17.02 7.67
N LEU A 329 -9.86 -16.43 7.31
CA LEU A 329 -8.94 -15.84 8.30
C LEU A 329 -9.63 -14.73 9.09
N MET A 330 -10.40 -13.88 8.41
CA MET A 330 -11.11 -12.76 9.02
C MET A 330 -12.24 -13.15 9.98
N LEU A 331 -12.69 -14.40 9.95
CA LEU A 331 -13.65 -14.93 10.93
C LEU A 331 -13.01 -15.08 12.32
N ASN A 332 -11.69 -15.28 12.38
CA ASN A 332 -10.98 -15.42 13.64
C ASN A 332 -11.07 -14.12 14.44
N LYS A 333 -11.41 -14.24 15.73
CA LYS A 333 -11.56 -13.12 16.67
C LYS A 333 -10.27 -12.31 16.82
N ASP A 334 -9.12 -12.89 16.52
CA ASP A 334 -7.81 -12.25 16.60
C ASP A 334 -7.67 -11.11 15.57
N TYR A 335 -8.40 -11.17 14.45
CA TYR A 335 -8.35 -10.19 13.36
C TYR A 335 -9.23 -8.94 13.59
N GLY A 336 -9.92 -8.85 14.73
CA GLY A 336 -10.54 -7.60 15.18
C GLY A 336 -11.70 -7.06 14.33
N MET A 337 -12.31 -7.86 13.44
CA MET A 337 -13.47 -7.42 12.65
C MET A 337 -14.79 -7.79 13.34
N PRO A 338 -15.65 -6.80 13.67
CA PRO A 338 -16.91 -7.03 14.35
C PRO A 338 -18.01 -7.40 13.35
N PHE A 339 -17.99 -8.63 12.83
CA PHE A 339 -19.16 -9.16 12.12
C PHE A 339 -20.17 -9.71 13.12
N ALA A 340 -21.39 -9.17 13.10
CA ALA A 340 -22.50 -9.60 13.97
C ALA A 340 -22.88 -11.07 13.72
N GLU A 341 -22.92 -11.47 12.45
CA GLU A 341 -23.21 -12.85 12.02
C GLU A 341 -22.04 -13.37 11.17
N LYS A 342 -20.92 -13.65 11.85
CA LYS A 342 -19.61 -13.90 11.23
C LYS A 342 -19.66 -14.83 10.02
N TYR A 343 -20.44 -15.89 10.09
CA TYR A 343 -20.42 -16.96 9.10
C TYR A 343 -21.26 -16.69 7.85
N ILE A 344 -22.15 -15.67 7.85
CA ILE A 344 -22.96 -15.33 6.66
C ILE A 344 -22.11 -14.72 5.54
N ILE A 345 -20.94 -14.19 5.88
CA ILE A 345 -20.06 -13.52 4.91
C ILE A 345 -19.46 -14.50 3.89
N ILE A 346 -19.27 -15.79 4.27
CA ILE A 346 -18.74 -16.82 3.38
C ILE A 346 -19.70 -17.09 2.20
N PRO A 347 -20.98 -17.46 2.43
CA PRO A 347 -21.90 -17.69 1.33
C PRO A 347 -22.26 -16.40 0.58
N ALA A 348 -22.23 -15.24 1.24
CA ALA A 348 -22.37 -13.94 0.56
C ALA A 348 -21.24 -13.69 -0.43
N TYR A 349 -19.99 -13.94 -0.05
CA TYR A 349 -18.83 -13.81 -0.93
C TYR A 349 -18.86 -14.82 -2.08
N LEU A 350 -19.16 -16.09 -1.81
CA LEU A 350 -19.26 -17.11 -2.87
C LEU A 350 -20.32 -16.73 -3.89
N THR A 351 -21.47 -16.25 -3.43
CA THR A 351 -22.54 -15.76 -4.31
C THR A 351 -22.06 -14.58 -5.16
N PHE A 352 -21.40 -13.59 -4.56
CA PHE A 352 -20.81 -12.48 -5.29
C PHE A 352 -19.80 -12.93 -6.34
N ALA A 353 -18.83 -13.77 -5.94
CA ALA A 353 -17.78 -14.28 -6.82
C ALA A 353 -18.39 -15.00 -8.03
N PHE A 354 -19.32 -15.92 -7.82
CA PHE A 354 -19.93 -16.61 -8.95
C PHE A 354 -20.75 -15.70 -9.86
N ILE A 355 -21.43 -14.66 -9.33
CA ILE A 355 -22.16 -13.69 -10.15
C ILE A 355 -21.23 -12.94 -11.11
N ILE A 356 -20.05 -12.54 -10.63
CA ILE A 356 -19.08 -11.81 -11.47
C ILE A 356 -18.19 -12.75 -12.30
N SER A 357 -18.29 -14.07 -12.13
CA SER A 357 -17.45 -15.04 -12.82
C SER A 357 -17.67 -14.98 -14.33
N PRO A 358 -16.60 -15.06 -15.16
CA PRO A 358 -16.70 -15.05 -16.62
C PRO A 358 -17.22 -16.40 -17.16
N LEU A 359 -18.40 -16.85 -16.72
CA LEU A 359 -19.02 -18.10 -17.18
C LEU A 359 -19.84 -17.86 -18.45
N ASN A 360 -19.46 -18.55 -19.53
CA ASN A 360 -20.09 -18.41 -20.85
C ASN A 360 -21.53 -18.99 -20.92
N LYS A 361 -21.87 -19.90 -19.99
CA LYS A 361 -23.17 -20.57 -19.95
C LYS A 361 -23.98 -20.08 -18.75
N ALA A 362 -25.01 -19.26 -19.02
CA ALA A 362 -25.91 -18.72 -18.00
C ALA A 362 -26.52 -19.81 -17.08
N PHE A 363 -26.84 -20.98 -17.65
CA PHE A 363 -27.34 -22.14 -16.90
C PHE A 363 -26.32 -22.73 -15.91
N LEU A 364 -25.02 -22.77 -16.27
CA LEU A 364 -23.97 -23.30 -15.39
C LEU A 364 -23.84 -22.44 -14.12
N LEU A 365 -23.91 -21.12 -14.28
CA LEU A 365 -23.94 -20.18 -13.16
C LEU A 365 -25.10 -20.50 -12.20
N SER A 366 -26.28 -20.75 -12.73
CA SER A 366 -27.46 -21.05 -11.91
C SER A 366 -27.35 -22.40 -11.18
N ILE A 367 -26.74 -23.43 -11.79
CA ILE A 367 -26.43 -24.69 -11.09
C ILE A 367 -25.46 -24.44 -9.93
N ILE A 368 -24.38 -23.69 -10.16
CA ILE A 368 -23.36 -23.41 -9.15
C ILE A 368 -23.96 -22.61 -7.99
N LEU A 369 -24.77 -21.58 -8.27
CA LEU A 369 -25.46 -20.81 -7.24
C LEU A 369 -26.45 -21.68 -6.44
N MET A 370 -27.11 -22.64 -7.08
CA MET A 370 -27.96 -23.62 -6.39
C MET A 370 -27.14 -24.52 -5.45
N ALA A 371 -25.96 -24.97 -5.88
CA ALA A 371 -25.06 -25.75 -5.03
C ALA A 371 -24.57 -24.92 -3.82
N VAL A 372 -24.28 -23.63 -4.00
CA VAL A 372 -23.94 -22.70 -2.90
C VAL A 372 -25.12 -22.54 -1.94
N ALA A 373 -26.36 -22.44 -2.44
CA ALA A 373 -27.56 -22.37 -1.62
C ALA A 373 -27.74 -23.62 -0.75
N VAL A 374 -27.62 -24.82 -1.35
CA VAL A 374 -27.66 -26.10 -0.63
C VAL A 374 -26.58 -26.17 0.44
N ALA A 375 -25.33 -25.86 0.09
CA ALA A 375 -24.22 -25.86 1.02
C ALA A 375 -24.47 -24.90 2.19
N SER A 376 -25.01 -23.72 1.91
CA SER A 376 -25.37 -22.72 2.94
C SER A 376 -26.42 -23.27 3.92
N VAL A 377 -27.47 -23.95 3.43
CA VAL A 377 -28.48 -24.57 4.31
C VAL A 377 -27.85 -25.64 5.20
N VAL A 378 -27.05 -26.54 4.61
CA VAL A 378 -26.36 -27.60 5.35
C VAL A 378 -25.42 -27.02 6.43
N PHE A 379 -24.55 -26.09 6.05
CA PHE A 379 -23.64 -25.44 7.00
C PHE A 379 -24.37 -24.62 8.05
N GLY A 380 -25.49 -23.98 7.72
CA GLY A 380 -26.33 -23.26 8.68
C GLY A 380 -26.90 -24.16 9.77
N PHE A 381 -27.28 -25.40 9.45
CA PHE A 381 -27.68 -26.39 10.46
C PHE A 381 -26.49 -26.93 11.26
N ILE A 382 -25.35 -27.22 10.61
CA ILE A 382 -24.14 -27.70 11.30
C ILE A 382 -23.64 -26.68 12.33
N LEU A 383 -23.60 -25.40 11.95
CA LEU A 383 -23.16 -24.29 12.79
C LEU A 383 -24.26 -23.75 13.71
N LYS A 384 -25.50 -24.24 13.59
CA LYS A 384 -26.70 -23.77 14.32
C LYS A 384 -27.01 -22.27 14.12
N GLU A 385 -26.59 -21.71 12.99
CA GLU A 385 -26.75 -20.31 12.65
C GLU A 385 -28.04 -20.08 11.83
N LYS A 386 -29.01 -19.37 12.41
CA LYS A 386 -30.30 -19.09 11.75
C LYS A 386 -30.11 -18.28 10.46
N ALA A 387 -29.22 -17.29 10.49
CA ALA A 387 -29.01 -16.39 9.37
C ALA A 387 -28.49 -17.08 8.10
N ILE A 388 -27.55 -18.02 8.24
CA ILE A 388 -27.04 -18.80 7.11
C ILE A 388 -28.14 -19.68 6.50
N ARG A 389 -28.99 -20.29 7.35
CA ARG A 389 -30.13 -21.09 6.88
C ARG A 389 -31.10 -20.24 6.06
N VAL A 390 -31.47 -19.07 6.58
CA VAL A 390 -32.36 -18.13 5.88
C VAL A 390 -31.72 -17.64 4.58
N TYR A 391 -30.43 -17.30 4.59
CA TYR A 391 -29.70 -16.89 3.39
C TYR A 391 -29.74 -17.97 2.31
N GLY A 392 -29.43 -19.23 2.67
CA GLY A 392 -29.47 -20.35 1.74
C GLY A 392 -30.87 -20.59 1.15
N LEU A 393 -31.92 -20.49 1.97
CA LEU A 393 -33.31 -20.61 1.51
C LEU A 393 -33.69 -19.48 0.54
N VAL A 394 -33.39 -18.22 0.90
CA VAL A 394 -33.66 -17.06 0.04
C VAL A 394 -32.90 -17.17 -1.28
N LEU A 395 -31.62 -17.53 -1.25
CA LEU A 395 -30.81 -17.74 -2.44
C LEU A 395 -31.39 -18.85 -3.33
N SER A 396 -31.84 -19.97 -2.74
CA SER A 396 -32.45 -21.07 -3.51
C SER A 396 -33.73 -20.64 -4.24
N ILE A 397 -34.59 -19.84 -3.60
CA ILE A 397 -35.82 -19.31 -4.21
C ILE A 397 -35.46 -18.38 -5.38
N ILE A 398 -34.49 -17.48 -5.19
CA ILE A 398 -34.05 -16.54 -6.22
C ILE A 398 -33.46 -17.29 -7.42
N VAL A 399 -32.62 -18.30 -7.18
CA VAL A 399 -32.01 -19.11 -8.24
C VAL A 399 -33.07 -19.93 -8.97
N CYS A 400 -34.01 -20.56 -8.26
CA CYS A 400 -35.16 -21.24 -8.87
C CYS A 400 -35.98 -20.30 -9.76
N ALA A 401 -36.26 -19.08 -9.30
CA ALA A 401 -36.98 -18.07 -10.08
C ALA A 401 -36.17 -17.66 -11.33
N LYS A 402 -34.88 -17.35 -11.19
CA LYS A 402 -33.99 -17.03 -12.32
C LYS A 402 -33.99 -18.13 -13.37
N ILE A 403 -33.89 -19.38 -12.92
CA ILE A 403 -33.92 -20.56 -13.78
C ILE A 403 -35.26 -20.65 -14.53
N ALA A 404 -36.38 -20.55 -13.82
CA ALA A 404 -37.71 -20.67 -14.40
C ALA A 404 -38.04 -19.55 -15.40
N PHE A 405 -37.65 -18.30 -15.10
CA PHE A 405 -38.03 -17.13 -15.89
C PHE A 405 -37.01 -16.71 -16.95
N ILE A 406 -35.71 -16.79 -16.64
CA ILE A 406 -34.65 -16.25 -17.49
C ILE A 406 -33.99 -17.37 -18.29
N ASP A 407 -33.39 -18.34 -17.61
CA ASP A 407 -32.59 -19.37 -18.29
C ASP A 407 -33.47 -20.24 -19.21
N PHE A 408 -34.70 -20.56 -18.81
CA PHE A 408 -35.64 -21.36 -19.61
C PHE A 408 -36.03 -20.71 -20.94
N VAL A 409 -36.18 -19.38 -20.94
CA VAL A 409 -36.53 -18.57 -22.11
C VAL A 409 -35.31 -18.36 -23.02
N THR A 410 -34.13 -18.17 -22.42
CA THR A 410 -32.89 -17.83 -23.15
C THR A 410 -32.22 -19.04 -23.81
N LEU A 411 -32.48 -20.26 -23.32
CA LEU A 411 -31.95 -21.50 -23.90
C LEU A 411 -32.66 -21.85 -25.21
N GLY A 412 -31.90 -22.02 -26.30
CA GLY A 412 -32.43 -22.48 -27.61
C GLY A 412 -32.49 -24.01 -27.77
N ASP A 413 -31.71 -24.77 -26.98
CA ASP A 413 -31.55 -26.21 -27.12
C ASP A 413 -32.43 -27.00 -26.12
N VAL A 414 -33.27 -27.90 -26.65
CA VAL A 414 -34.24 -28.70 -25.89
C VAL A 414 -33.54 -29.62 -24.88
N LYS A 415 -32.37 -30.18 -25.21
CA LYS A 415 -31.62 -31.08 -24.32
C LYS A 415 -31.18 -30.36 -23.05
N SER A 416 -30.70 -29.14 -23.19
CA SER A 416 -30.23 -28.32 -22.07
C SER A 416 -31.39 -27.87 -21.16
N LYS A 417 -32.58 -27.62 -21.71
CA LYS A 417 -33.79 -27.31 -20.93
C LYS A 417 -34.25 -28.48 -20.05
N THR A 418 -34.25 -29.70 -20.60
CA THR A 418 -34.67 -30.89 -19.86
C THR A 418 -33.71 -31.21 -18.71
N VAL A 419 -32.40 -31.16 -18.95
CA VAL A 419 -31.38 -31.38 -17.91
C VAL A 419 -31.50 -30.36 -16.78
N MET A 420 -31.73 -29.09 -17.13
CA MET A 420 -31.95 -28.01 -16.18
C MET A 420 -33.16 -28.24 -15.29
N TYR A 421 -34.31 -28.60 -15.86
CA TYR A 421 -35.53 -28.86 -15.08
C TYR A 421 -35.36 -30.03 -14.09
N ILE A 422 -34.69 -31.11 -14.53
CA ILE A 422 -34.41 -32.27 -13.67
C ILE A 422 -33.46 -31.88 -12.54
N MET A 423 -32.35 -31.17 -12.85
CA MET A 423 -31.38 -30.73 -11.85
C MET A 423 -32.02 -29.81 -10.81
N VAL A 424 -32.85 -28.86 -11.23
CA VAL A 424 -33.51 -27.91 -10.34
C VAL A 424 -34.53 -28.59 -9.44
N GLY A 425 -35.33 -29.49 -10.01
CA GLY A 425 -36.25 -30.33 -9.23
C GLY A 425 -35.51 -31.19 -8.21
N ALA A 426 -34.38 -31.79 -8.61
CA ALA A 426 -33.53 -32.58 -7.71
C ALA A 426 -32.96 -31.72 -6.57
N PHE A 427 -32.46 -30.52 -6.84
CA PHE A 427 -31.95 -29.61 -5.81
C PHE A 427 -33.05 -29.12 -4.87
N ALA A 428 -34.25 -28.79 -5.38
CA ALA A 428 -35.38 -28.38 -4.55
C ALA A 428 -35.82 -29.51 -3.59
N LEU A 429 -35.92 -30.74 -4.09
CA LEU A 429 -36.20 -31.93 -3.28
C LEU A 429 -35.09 -32.19 -2.25
N LEU A 430 -33.83 -31.99 -2.63
CA LEU A 430 -32.68 -32.15 -1.76
C LEU A 430 -32.70 -31.14 -0.61
N ILE A 431 -32.96 -29.86 -0.87
CA ILE A 431 -33.11 -28.84 0.18
C ILE A 431 -34.27 -29.18 1.11
N GLY A 432 -35.43 -29.57 0.56
CA GLY A 432 -36.59 -29.98 1.37
C GLY A 432 -36.31 -31.19 2.25
N THR A 433 -35.62 -32.21 1.71
CA THR A 433 -35.23 -33.42 2.45
C THR A 433 -34.23 -33.10 3.56
N ILE A 434 -33.21 -32.29 3.25
CA ILE A 434 -32.20 -31.83 4.22
C ILE A 434 -32.89 -31.07 5.36
N TYR A 435 -33.81 -30.17 5.04
CA TYR A 435 -34.54 -29.40 6.04
C TYR A 435 -35.37 -30.31 6.94
N MET A 436 -36.17 -31.22 6.37
CA MET A 436 -37.01 -32.17 7.11
C MET A 436 -36.19 -33.08 8.04
N VAL A 437 -35.08 -33.63 7.55
CA VAL A 437 -34.22 -34.53 8.35
C VAL A 437 -33.53 -33.79 9.49
N LEU A 438 -33.00 -32.59 9.22
CA LEU A 438 -32.27 -31.82 10.23
C LEU A 438 -33.19 -31.19 11.27
N GLU A 439 -34.36 -30.70 10.87
CA GLU A 439 -35.40 -30.20 11.77
C GLU A 439 -35.91 -31.32 12.70
N SER A 440 -36.21 -32.50 12.16
CA SER A 440 -36.63 -33.65 12.97
C SER A 440 -35.58 -34.05 14.02
N ARG A 441 -34.28 -33.91 13.70
CA ARG A 441 -33.19 -34.18 14.65
C ARG A 441 -33.06 -33.11 15.74
N GLU A 442 -33.24 -31.83 15.40
CA GLU A 442 -33.25 -30.74 16.39
C GLU A 442 -34.44 -30.89 17.36
N THR A 443 -35.64 -31.19 16.86
CA THR A 443 -36.84 -31.39 17.70
C THR A 443 -36.68 -32.57 18.66
N LYS A 444 -36.13 -33.70 18.19
CA LYS A 444 -35.86 -34.87 19.05
C LYS A 444 -34.79 -34.57 20.10
N ALA A 445 -33.76 -33.80 19.76
CA ALA A 445 -32.72 -33.40 20.72
C ALA A 445 -33.27 -32.43 21.79
N LEU A 446 -34.16 -31.51 21.42
CA LEU A 446 -34.86 -30.62 22.36
C LEU A 446 -35.78 -31.39 23.30
N ALA A 447 -36.54 -32.37 22.78
CA ALA A 447 -37.40 -33.23 23.59
C ALA A 447 -36.59 -33.98 24.65
N LYS A 448 -35.47 -34.60 24.26
CA LYS A 448 -34.56 -35.30 25.18
C LYS A 448 -33.96 -34.38 26.26
N LYS A 449 -33.59 -33.15 25.89
CA LYS A 449 -33.02 -32.18 26.84
C LYS A 449 -34.07 -31.70 27.86
N ASN A 450 -35.32 -31.54 27.43
CA ASN A 450 -36.42 -31.17 28.31
C ASN A 450 -36.80 -32.30 29.28
N GLU A 451 -36.71 -33.56 28.84
CA GLU A 451 -36.89 -34.74 29.71
C GLU A 451 -35.77 -34.85 30.77
N GLU A 452 -34.52 -34.56 30.40
CA GLU A 452 -33.38 -34.57 31.34
C GLU A 452 -33.41 -33.38 32.33
N GLN A 453 -33.95 -32.22 31.94
CA GLN A 453 -34.09 -31.04 32.83
C GLN A 453 -35.36 -31.05 33.68
N GLY A 454 -36.40 -31.77 33.26
CA GLY A 454 -37.63 -31.98 34.06
C GLY A 454 -37.51 -33.10 35.10
N ALA A 455 -36.38 -33.83 35.12
CA ALA A 455 -36.10 -34.93 36.03
C ALA A 455 -35.11 -34.57 37.17
N SER A 456 -34.71 -33.29 37.33
CA SER A 456 -33.88 -32.80 38.45
C SER A 456 -34.70 -32.15 39.55
#